data_AF-A0A834XPF1-F1
#
_entry.id   AF-A0A834XPF1-F1
#
_cell.length_a   1.000
_cell.length_b   1.000
_cell.length_c   1.000
_cell.angle_alpha   90.00
_cell.angle_beta   90.00
_cell.angle_gamma   90.00
#
_symmetry.space_group_name_H-M   'P 1'
#
loop_
_entity.id
_entity.type
_entity.pdbx_description
1 polymer ?
#
loop_
_entity_poly.entity_id
_entity_poly.type
_entity_poly.pdbx_seq_one_letter_code
_entity_poly.pdbx_strand_id
1 'polypeptide(L)'
;MVCYLIPIFGALLADSYLGRFRTILFFSGIYAVGDFIMCFGATSLFKTSKIKITFIDLILIAIGTGGIKPCVAAFGGDQFYLPQQQKYLQDI
;
A
#
# COMPACT_ATOMS: atom_id res chain seq x y z
N MET A 1 -8.57 12.91 6.27
CA MET A 1 -9.97 12.46 6.06
C MET A 1 -10.13 11.65 4.77
N VAL A 2 -9.51 12.05 3.66
CA VAL A 2 -9.45 11.24 2.42
C VAL A 2 -8.72 9.88 2.62
N CYS A 3 -7.82 9.81 3.60
CA CYS A 3 -7.09 8.59 3.99
C CYS A 3 -7.94 7.47 4.60
N TYR A 4 -9.22 7.69 4.93
CA TYR A 4 -10.11 6.62 5.42
C TYR A 4 -10.99 6.02 4.31
N LEU A 5 -11.27 6.78 3.25
CA LEU A 5 -12.07 6.32 2.11
C LEU A 5 -11.24 5.49 1.13
N ILE A 6 -9.99 5.91 0.88
CA ILE A 6 -9.06 5.23 -0.03
C ILE A 6 -8.73 3.79 0.39
N PRO A 7 -8.46 3.48 1.68
CA PRO A 7 -8.21 2.11 2.13
C PRO A 7 -9.44 1.22 2.00
N ILE A 8 -10.64 1.75 2.26
CA ILE A 8 -11.88 0.98 2.15
C ILE A 8 -12.16 0.63 0.68
N PHE A 9 -12.00 1.58 -0.24
CA PHE A 9 -12.16 1.32 -1.68
C PHE A 9 -11.04 0.42 -2.24
N GLY A 10 -9.80 0.61 -1.79
CA GLY A 10 -8.67 -0.22 -2.17
C GLY A 10 -8.80 -1.67 -1.68
N ALA A 11 -9.30 -1.86 -0.45
CA ALA A 11 -9.59 -3.17 0.10
C ALA A 11 -10.80 -3.84 -0.59
N LEU A 12 -11.85 -3.10 -0.92
CA LEU A 12 -13.00 -3.62 -1.68
C LEU A 12 -12.58 -4.11 -3.07
N LEU A 13 -11.71 -3.36 -3.76
CA LEU A 13 -11.11 -3.81 -5.03
C LEU A 13 -10.21 -5.04 -4.87
N ALA A 14 -9.52 -5.16 -3.73
CA ALA A 14 -8.66 -6.30 -3.40
C ALA A 14 -9.45 -7.59 -3.22
N ASP A 15 -10.61 -7.51 -2.55
CA ASP A 15 -11.48 -8.63 -2.28
C ASP A 15 -12.29 -9.05 -3.52
N SER A 16 -12.65 -8.12 -4.40
CA SER A 16 -13.58 -8.43 -5.50
C SER A 16 -12.99 -9.18 -6.71
N TYR A 17 -11.67 -9.20 -6.98
CA TYR A 17 -11.22 -9.70 -8.29
C TYR A 17 -9.99 -10.62 -8.43
N LEU A 18 -9.01 -10.71 -7.52
CA LEU A 18 -7.74 -11.38 -7.92
C LEU A 18 -6.91 -12.14 -6.85
N GLY A 19 -7.39 -12.25 -5.61
CA GLY A 19 -6.67 -12.95 -4.54
C GLY A 19 -5.66 -12.06 -3.80
N ARG A 20 -5.62 -12.22 -2.46
CA ARG A 20 -4.94 -11.35 -1.47
C ARG A 20 -3.51 -10.93 -1.84
N PHE A 21 -2.71 -11.85 -2.37
CA PHE A 21 -1.30 -11.61 -2.71
C PHE A 21 -1.11 -10.74 -3.96
N ARG A 22 -1.96 -10.93 -4.99
CA ARG A 22 -1.87 -10.17 -6.23
C ARG A 22 -2.20 -8.70 -6.01
N THR A 23 -3.13 -8.42 -5.09
CA THR A 23 -3.48 -7.04 -4.79
C THR A 23 -2.36 -6.32 -4.03
N ILE A 24 -1.69 -7.00 -3.10
CA ILE A 24 -0.50 -6.46 -2.41
C ILE A 24 0.59 -6.09 -3.43
N LEU A 25 0.87 -6.98 -4.40
CA LEU A 25 1.84 -6.71 -5.47
C LEU A 25 1.45 -5.51 -6.34
N PHE A 26 0.18 -5.37 -6.70
CA PHE A 26 -0.30 -4.26 -7.51
C PHE A 26 -0.15 -2.91 -6.78
N PHE A 27 -0.60 -2.82 -5.52
CA PHE A 27 -0.46 -1.59 -4.72
C PHE A 27 1.00 -1.26 -4.39
N SER A 28 1.85 -2.28 -4.20
CA SER A 28 3.31 -2.13 -4.09
C SER A 28 3.92 -1.48 -5.33
N GLY A 29 3.47 -1.87 -6.54
CA GLY A 29 3.91 -1.27 -7.79
C GLY A 29 3.53 0.22 -7.88
N ILE A 30 2.29 0.57 -7.52
CA ILE A 30 1.82 1.96 -7.49
C ILE A 30 2.63 2.80 -6.50
N TYR A 31 2.87 2.27 -5.31
CA TYR A 31 3.68 2.92 -4.27
C TYR A 31 5.10 3.20 -4.77
N ALA A 32 5.76 2.21 -5.38
CA ALA A 32 7.10 2.35 -5.92
C ALA A 32 7.18 3.44 -7.01
N VAL A 33 6.19 3.50 -7.91
CA VAL A 33 6.11 4.55 -8.94
C VAL A 33 5.96 5.94 -8.30
N GLY A 34 5.17 6.06 -7.24
CA GLY A 34 5.04 7.31 -6.46
C GLY A 34 6.37 7.78 -5.88
N ASP A 35 7.12 6.88 -5.24
CA ASP A 35 8.44 7.19 -4.69
C ASP A 35 9.46 7.57 -5.78
N PHE A 36 9.41 6.93 -6.95
CA PHE A 36 10.23 7.33 -8.09
C PHE A 36 9.91 8.75 -8.56
N ILE A 37 8.62 9.09 -8.73
CA ILE A 37 8.19 10.44 -9.12
C ILE A 37 8.64 11.49 -8.10
N MET A 38 8.51 11.17 -6.80
CA MET A 38 8.99 12.03 -5.72
C MET A 38 10.51 12.25 -5.79
N CYS A 39 11.29 11.20 -6.04
CA CYS A 39 12.75 11.26 -6.14
C CYS A 39 13.21 12.11 -7.34
N PHE A 40 12.55 11.97 -8.49
CA PHE A 40 12.79 12.81 -9.67
C PHE A 40 12.32 14.26 -9.46
N GLY A 41 11.19 14.47 -8.79
CA GLY A 41 10.65 15.79 -8.47
C GLY A 41 11.48 16.59 -7.47
N ALA A 42 12.19 15.91 -6.57
CA ALA A 42 13.14 16.51 -5.62
C ALA A 42 14.42 17.00 -6.32
N THR A 43 14.81 16.36 -7.41
CA THR A 43 15.99 16.77 -8.18
C THR A 43 15.63 18.03 -8.96
N SER A 44 16.36 19.13 -8.74
CA SER A 44 16.00 20.48 -9.21
C SER A 44 16.08 20.69 -10.74
N LEU A 45 16.01 19.60 -11.52
CA LEU A 45 16.07 19.52 -12.97
C LEU A 45 14.80 20.07 -13.66
N PHE A 46 13.65 19.98 -12.99
CA PHE A 46 12.37 20.43 -13.56
C PHE A 46 11.95 21.78 -12.97
N LYS A 47 12.00 22.83 -13.80
CA LYS A 47 11.47 24.19 -13.51
C LYS A 47 9.94 24.26 -13.59
N THR A 48 9.29 23.16 -13.94
CA THR A 48 7.84 22.98 -13.91
C THR A 48 7.32 23.09 -12.49
N SER A 49 6.04 23.50 -12.34
CA SER A 49 5.35 23.71 -11.06
C SER A 49 5.51 22.52 -10.10
N LYS A 50 6.51 22.61 -9.19
CA LYS A 50 6.84 21.59 -8.18
C LYS A 50 5.60 21.17 -7.39
N ILE A 51 4.72 22.12 -7.10
CA ILE A 51 3.44 21.94 -6.42
C ILE A 51 2.58 20.87 -7.11
N LYS A 52 2.50 20.87 -8.45
CA LYS A 52 1.68 19.91 -9.19
C LYS A 52 2.26 18.50 -9.12
N ILE A 53 3.58 18.37 -9.20
CA ILE A 53 4.28 17.09 -9.11
C ILE A 53 4.09 16.52 -7.69
N THR A 54 4.34 17.33 -6.67
CA THR A 54 4.13 16.99 -5.25
C THR A 54 2.70 16.54 -4.94
N PHE A 55 1.70 17.21 -5.52
CA PHE A 55 0.31 16.76 -5.34
C PHE A 55 0.03 15.40 -5.97
N ILE A 56 0.63 15.12 -7.12
CA ILE A 56 0.44 13.85 -7.84
C ILE A 56 1.15 12.71 -7.10
N ASP A 57 2.41 12.87 -6.69
CA ASP A 57 3.12 11.82 -5.95
C ASP A 57 2.47 11.52 -4.60
N LEU A 58 2.04 12.54 -3.86
CA LEU A 58 1.39 12.35 -2.56
C LEU A 58 0.07 11.57 -2.68
N ILE A 59 -0.72 11.81 -3.73
CA ILE A 59 -1.95 11.04 -4.00
C ILE A 59 -1.60 9.59 -4.34
N LEU A 60 -0.57 9.36 -5.16
CA LEU A 60 -0.17 8.02 -5.59
C LEU A 60 0.36 7.19 -4.41
N ILE A 61 1.19 7.80 -3.55
CA ILE A 61 1.71 7.22 -2.32
C ILE A 61 0.58 6.95 -1.32
N ALA A 62 -0.39 7.87 -1.18
CA ALA A 62 -1.55 7.68 -0.30
C ALA A 62 -2.42 6.49 -0.74
N ILE A 63 -2.61 6.29 -2.05
CA ILE A 63 -3.34 5.14 -2.59
C ILE A 63 -2.57 3.83 -2.36
N GLY A 64 -1.26 3.81 -2.64
CA GLY A 64 -0.42 2.64 -2.42
C GLY A 64 -0.39 2.20 -0.95
N THR A 65 -0.14 3.13 -0.03
CA THR A 65 -0.08 2.84 1.41
C THR A 65 -1.42 2.42 2.01
N GLY A 66 -2.53 2.98 1.50
CA GLY A 66 -3.88 2.63 1.93
C GLY A 66 -4.27 1.18 1.61
N GLY A 67 -3.80 0.63 0.49
CA GLY A 67 -4.05 -0.76 0.11
C GLY A 67 -3.09 -1.78 0.73
N ILE A 68 -1.80 -1.43 0.90
CA ILE A 68 -0.77 -2.36 1.39
C ILE A 68 -0.98 -2.71 2.87
N LYS A 69 -1.15 -1.70 3.73
CA LYS A 69 -1.22 -1.90 5.20
C LYS A 69 -2.29 -2.91 5.66
N PRO A 70 -3.56 -2.82 5.24
CA PRO A 70 -4.59 -3.77 5.70
C PRO A 70 -4.36 -5.19 5.15
N CYS A 71 -3.89 -5.32 3.91
CA CYS A 71 -3.68 -6.62 3.27
C CYS A 71 -2.45 -7.36 3.81
N VAL A 72 -1.37 -6.65 4.13
CA VAL A 72 -0.13 -7.25 4.67
C VAL A 72 -0.34 -7.78 6.09
N ALA A 73 -1.08 -7.06 6.95
CA ALA A 73 -1.37 -7.54 8.30
C ALA A 73 -2.18 -8.85 8.27
N ALA A 74 -3.15 -8.94 7.37
CA ALA A 74 -3.97 -10.13 7.22
C ALA A 74 -3.20 -11.30 6.58
N PHE A 75 -2.34 -11.03 5.59
CA PHE A 75 -1.46 -12.05 4.98
C PHE A 75 -0.41 -12.57 5.97
N GLY A 76 0.13 -11.71 6.85
CA GLY A 76 1.02 -12.13 7.93
C GLY A 76 0.33 -13.02 8.96
N GLY A 77 -0.95 -12.77 9.24
CA GLY A 77 -1.78 -13.66 10.07
C GLY A 77 -2.03 -15.03 9.44
N ASP A 78 -2.22 -15.08 8.12
CA ASP A 78 -2.44 -16.33 7.38
C ASP A 78 -1.18 -17.24 7.33
N GLN A 79 0.00 -16.72 7.69
CA GLN A 79 1.25 -17.51 7.72
C GLN A 79 1.36 -18.46 8.93
N PHE A 80 0.47 -18.34 9.92
CA PHE A 80 0.46 -19.21 11.09
C PHE A 80 -0.39 -20.45 10.83
N TYR A 81 0.22 -21.64 10.92
CA TYR A 81 -0.47 -22.92 10.78
C TYR A 81 -0.94 -23.42 12.15
N LEU A 82 -2.26 -23.40 12.36
CA LEU A 82 -2.92 -23.92 13.57
C LEU A 82 -3.26 -25.42 13.37
N PRO A 83 -3.16 -26.28 14.42
CA PRO A 83 -2.97 -25.96 15.84
C PRO A 83 -1.51 -25.98 16.33
N GLN A 84 -0.54 -26.41 15.52
CA GLN A 84 0.85 -26.66 15.95
C GLN A 84 1.54 -25.41 16.56
N GLN A 85 1.25 -24.23 16.02
CA GLN A 85 1.86 -22.96 16.45
C GLN A 85 1.05 -22.20 17.50
N GLN A 86 -0.10 -22.73 17.94
CA GLN A 86 -0.98 -22.05 18.88
C GLN A 86 -0.33 -21.88 20.27
N LYS A 87 0.47 -22.85 20.71
CA LYS A 87 1.19 -22.78 22.00
C LYS A 87 2.13 -21.57 22.07
N TYR A 88 2.89 -21.32 21.01
CA TYR A 88 3.87 -20.23 20.94
C TYR A 88 3.22 -18.83 20.80
N LEU A 89 1.97 -18.78 20.31
CA LEU A 89 1.21 -17.53 20.19
C LEU A 89 0.57 -17.10 21.52
N GLN A 90 0.39 -18.01 22.48
CA GLN A 90 -0.16 -17.67 23.80
C GLN A 90 0.88 -17.12 24.78
N ASP A 91 2.17 -17.28 24.46
CA ASP A 91 3.30 -16.82 25.28
C ASP A 91 3.83 -15.42 24.87
N ILE A 92 3.20 -14.76 23.88
CA ILE A 92 3.47 -13.40 23.39
C ILE A 92 2.42 -12.42 23.91
#